data_AF-A0A6I3MD57-F1
#
_entry.id   AF-A0A6I3MD57-F1
#
_cell.length_a   1.000
_cell.length_b   1.000
_cell.length_c   1.000
_cell.angle_alpha   90.00
_cell.angle_beta   90.00
_cell.angle_gamma   90.00
#
_symmetry.space_group_name_H-M   'P 1'
#
loop_
_entity.id
_entity.type
_entity.pdbx_description
1 polymer ?
#
loop_
_entity_poly.entity_id
_entity_poly.type
_entity_poly.pdbx_seq_one_letter_code
_entity_poly.pdbx_strand_id
1 'polypeptide(L)'
;MAETAAAPLLPDGVALVRAPNPGPMTLDGTNSWVLRGEGATGSVVVDPGPTDAAHLERLAEGGVELVLITHRHPDHTDAVDAFADLTGAPVRAIDPVWCRGAEPLADGEVVAAGGFRLEVLATPGHTSDSMCLALRSPDDADAAPLAVLTGDTVLGRGTTIIAHPDGALGPYLEALDRLLTIGISAAASGGRVTVLPGHGPALPDLAAICDAYLAHRAERLDQVRAALARLGDAATVEAVTDTVYADIDPAVRGAAEASVRAQLDYLRGA
;
A
#
# COMPACT_ATOMS: atom_id res chain seq x y z
N MET A 1 -5.43 21.83 -1.44
CA MET A 1 -6.37 20.82 -0.92
C MET A 1 -7.40 20.57 -2.00
N ALA A 2 -7.34 19.42 -2.66
CA ALA A 2 -8.30 19.07 -3.70
C ALA A 2 -9.69 18.90 -3.07
N GLU A 3 -10.67 19.56 -3.68
CA GLU A 3 -12.10 19.40 -3.50
C GLU A 3 -12.45 17.90 -3.48
N THR A 4 -13.31 17.46 -2.56
CA THR A 4 -13.74 16.05 -2.43
C THR A 4 -14.43 15.59 -3.71
N ALA A 5 -13.65 15.06 -4.65
CA ALA A 5 -14.17 14.23 -5.71
C ALA A 5 -14.95 13.08 -5.05
N ALA A 6 -16.14 12.77 -5.59
CA ALA A 6 -16.88 11.60 -5.17
C ALA A 6 -15.97 10.36 -5.29
N ALA A 7 -16.06 9.44 -4.32
CA ALA A 7 -15.29 8.20 -4.36
C ALA A 7 -15.55 7.49 -5.71
N PRO A 8 -14.52 6.95 -6.36
CA PRO A 8 -14.69 6.26 -7.63
C PRO A 8 -15.63 5.07 -7.45
N LEU A 9 -16.32 4.71 -8.54
CA LEU A 9 -16.99 3.41 -8.61
C LEU A 9 -15.90 2.33 -8.58
N LEU A 10 -16.07 1.34 -7.71
CA LEU A 10 -15.18 0.19 -7.66
C LEU A 10 -15.45 -0.74 -8.86
N PRO A 11 -14.44 -1.48 -9.36
CA PRO A 11 -14.67 -2.52 -10.36
C PRO A 11 -15.69 -3.56 -9.86
N ASP A 12 -16.42 -4.16 -10.79
CA ASP A 12 -17.37 -5.23 -10.45
C ASP A 12 -16.65 -6.39 -9.73
N GLY A 13 -17.28 -6.91 -8.68
CA GLY A 13 -16.70 -7.97 -7.84
C GLY A 13 -15.65 -7.49 -6.83
N VAL A 14 -15.39 -6.19 -6.71
CA VAL A 14 -14.49 -5.62 -5.69
C VAL A 14 -15.30 -4.95 -4.59
N ALA A 15 -15.06 -5.34 -3.35
CA ALA A 15 -15.70 -4.74 -2.18
C ALA A 15 -14.67 -4.34 -1.12
N LEU A 16 -14.99 -3.26 -0.41
CA LEU A 16 -14.24 -2.81 0.75
C LEU A 16 -14.94 -3.28 2.03
N VAL A 17 -14.20 -3.95 2.91
CA VAL A 17 -14.62 -4.18 4.30
C VAL A 17 -13.57 -3.53 5.19
N ARG A 18 -13.95 -2.43 5.86
CA ARG A 18 -13.02 -1.70 6.72
C ARG A 18 -13.04 -2.26 8.14
N ALA A 19 -11.86 -2.48 8.70
CA ALA A 19 -11.70 -2.88 10.09
C ALA A 19 -12.00 -1.70 11.05
N PRO A 20 -12.52 -1.97 12.27
CA PRO A 20 -12.89 -0.93 13.23
C PRO A 20 -11.70 -0.44 14.06
N ASN A 21 -10.59 -0.07 13.42
CA ASN A 21 -9.32 0.32 14.05
C ASN A 21 -8.83 1.73 13.64
N PRO A 22 -9.63 2.80 13.74
CA PRO A 22 -9.20 4.13 13.34
C PRO A 22 -8.06 4.65 14.23
N GLY A 23 -7.16 5.43 13.64
CA GLY A 23 -5.99 5.94 14.35
C GLY A 23 -5.11 6.87 13.51
N PRO A 24 -4.05 7.45 14.10
CA PRO A 24 -3.17 8.38 13.39
C PRO A 24 -2.49 7.76 12.16
N MET A 25 -2.21 6.45 12.20
CA MET A 25 -1.58 5.69 11.12
C MET A 25 -2.60 5.04 10.19
N THR A 26 -3.69 4.51 10.76
CA THR A 26 -4.70 3.71 10.03
C THR A 26 -5.86 4.55 9.48
N LEU A 27 -5.86 5.87 9.73
CA LEU A 27 -6.91 6.81 9.33
C LEU A 27 -8.29 6.39 9.86
N ASP A 28 -9.20 6.08 8.94
CA ASP A 28 -10.56 5.61 9.23
C ASP A 28 -10.60 4.13 9.67
N GLY A 29 -9.47 3.41 9.54
CA GLY A 29 -9.31 1.97 9.74
C GLY A 29 -8.59 1.29 8.57
N THR A 30 -8.10 0.07 8.78
CA THR A 30 -7.47 -0.75 7.72
C THR A 30 -8.53 -1.23 6.73
N ASN A 31 -8.26 -1.03 5.45
CA ASN A 31 -9.09 -1.47 4.35
C ASN A 31 -8.72 -2.91 3.98
N SER A 32 -9.56 -3.87 4.32
CA SER A 32 -9.50 -5.21 3.74
C SER A 32 -10.28 -5.23 2.44
N TRP A 33 -9.65 -5.69 1.35
CA TRP A 33 -10.30 -5.78 0.04
C TRP A 33 -10.76 -7.21 -0.23
N VAL A 34 -12.04 -7.35 -0.59
CA VAL A 34 -12.67 -8.63 -0.94
C VAL A 34 -12.90 -8.66 -2.45
N LEU A 35 -12.30 -9.64 -3.12
CA LEU A 35 -12.34 -9.80 -4.56
C LEU A 35 -13.10 -11.08 -4.92
N ARG A 36 -14.25 -10.93 -5.56
CA ARG A 36 -15.09 -12.02 -6.05
C ARG A 36 -15.71 -11.63 -7.40
N GLY A 37 -14.99 -11.96 -8.47
CA GLY A 37 -15.42 -11.79 -9.85
C GLY A 37 -16.54 -12.76 -10.25
N GLU A 38 -17.03 -12.60 -11.47
CA GLU A 38 -18.13 -13.40 -11.99
C GLU A 38 -17.80 -14.90 -12.00
N GLY A 39 -18.74 -15.72 -11.52
CA GLY A 39 -18.59 -17.18 -11.48
C GLY A 39 -17.63 -17.72 -10.42
N ALA A 40 -16.98 -16.87 -9.62
CA ALA A 40 -16.08 -17.31 -8.56
C ALA A 40 -16.85 -18.01 -7.42
N THR A 41 -16.31 -19.15 -6.95
CA THR A 41 -16.88 -19.93 -5.84
C THR A 41 -16.38 -19.51 -4.46
N GLY A 42 -15.31 -18.71 -4.42
CA GLY A 42 -14.73 -18.11 -3.23
C GLY A 42 -14.20 -16.71 -3.52
N SER A 43 -13.86 -15.95 -2.49
CA SER A 43 -13.20 -14.65 -2.61
C SER A 43 -11.69 -14.76 -2.38
N VAL A 44 -10.95 -13.81 -2.95
CA VAL A 44 -9.64 -13.42 -2.44
C VAL A 44 -9.82 -12.31 -1.43
N VAL A 45 -9.17 -12.43 -0.27
CA VAL A 45 -9.13 -11.37 0.74
C VAL A 45 -7.71 -10.80 0.78
N VAL A 46 -7.58 -9.49 0.65
CA VAL A 46 -6.30 -8.79 0.79
C VAL A 46 -6.28 -8.03 2.11
N ASP A 47 -5.28 -8.36 2.94
CA ASP A 47 -5.05 -7.85 4.30
C ASP A 47 -6.23 -8.07 5.26
N PRO A 48 -6.31 -9.20 5.98
CA PRO A 48 -7.43 -9.50 6.87
C PRO A 48 -7.36 -8.76 8.21
N GLY A 49 -6.26 -8.08 8.51
CA GLY A 49 -6.00 -7.46 9.80
C GLY A 49 -6.79 -6.17 10.08
N PRO A 50 -6.74 -5.71 11.35
CA PRO A 50 -6.22 -6.42 12.53
C PRO A 50 -7.20 -7.49 13.04
N THR A 51 -6.82 -8.22 14.10
CA THR A 51 -7.72 -9.20 14.74
C THR A 51 -8.94 -8.51 15.35
N ASP A 52 -10.10 -8.70 14.72
CA ASP A 52 -11.43 -8.35 15.22
C ASP A 52 -12.44 -9.40 14.75
N ALA A 53 -13.09 -10.10 15.68
CA ALA A 53 -13.92 -11.26 15.34
C ALA A 53 -15.06 -10.92 14.35
N ALA A 54 -15.74 -9.78 14.56
CA ALA A 54 -16.84 -9.37 13.70
C ALA A 54 -16.35 -8.96 12.29
N HIS A 55 -15.16 -8.37 12.19
CA HIS A 55 -14.50 -8.08 10.91
C HIS A 55 -14.13 -9.36 10.17
N LEU A 56 -13.49 -10.31 10.84
CA LEU A 56 -13.09 -11.59 10.23
C LEU A 56 -14.30 -12.41 9.77
N GLU A 57 -15.38 -12.42 10.53
CA GLU A 57 -16.64 -13.06 10.13
C GLU A 57 -17.19 -12.46 8.83
N ARG A 58 -17.21 -11.13 8.69
CA ARG A 58 -17.64 -10.46 7.45
C ARG A 58 -16.74 -10.80 6.26
N LEU A 59 -15.42 -10.85 6.48
CA LEU A 59 -14.46 -11.19 5.43
C LEU A 59 -14.62 -12.65 4.96
N ALA A 60 -15.02 -13.55 5.85
CA ALA A 60 -15.24 -14.96 5.55
C ALA A 60 -16.54 -15.25 4.78
N GLU A 61 -17.44 -14.26 4.64
CA GLU A 61 -18.76 -14.45 4.02
C GLU A 61 -18.67 -14.96 2.57
N GLY A 62 -19.38 -16.07 2.31
CA GLY A 62 -19.43 -16.70 0.98
C GLY A 62 -18.17 -17.51 0.62
N GLY A 63 -17.27 -17.76 1.56
CA GLY A 63 -16.09 -18.60 1.37
C GLY A 63 -14.89 -17.82 0.83
N VAL A 64 -13.71 -18.12 1.38
CA VAL A 64 -12.42 -17.54 1.01
C VAL A 64 -11.57 -18.63 0.41
N GLU A 65 -10.99 -18.38 -0.76
CA GLU A 65 -10.11 -19.34 -1.44
C GLU A 65 -8.63 -18.96 -1.34
N LEU A 66 -8.33 -17.69 -1.07
CA LEU A 66 -6.96 -17.20 -0.93
C LEU A 66 -6.92 -15.92 -0.09
N VAL A 67 -5.90 -15.80 0.74
CA VAL A 67 -5.57 -14.57 1.47
C VAL A 67 -4.22 -14.04 0.98
N LEU A 68 -4.17 -12.75 0.68
CA LEU A 68 -2.95 -12.05 0.26
C LEU A 68 -2.58 -10.98 1.28
N ILE A 69 -1.30 -10.86 1.61
CA ILE A 69 -0.77 -9.88 2.56
C ILE A 69 0.14 -8.89 1.84
N THR A 70 -0.20 -7.60 1.89
CA THR A 70 0.57 -6.54 1.22
C THR A 70 1.91 -6.30 1.87
N HIS A 71 1.97 -6.32 3.21
CA HIS A 71 3.19 -6.13 3.98
C HIS A 71 3.02 -6.51 5.45
N ARG A 72 4.14 -6.56 6.18
CA ARG A 72 4.23 -7.08 7.55
C ARG A 72 3.59 -6.25 8.67
N HIS A 73 3.02 -5.07 8.42
CA HIS A 73 2.57 -4.27 9.56
C HIS A 73 1.40 -4.95 10.30
N PRO A 74 1.33 -4.81 11.64
CA PRO A 74 0.36 -5.52 12.48
C PRO A 74 -1.09 -5.32 12.05
N ASP A 75 -1.46 -4.11 11.65
CA ASP A 75 -2.83 -3.83 11.26
C ASP A 75 -3.24 -4.52 9.94
N HIS A 76 -2.29 -5.06 9.16
CA HIS A 76 -2.55 -5.94 8.01
C HIS A 76 -2.43 -7.43 8.37
N THR A 77 -1.52 -7.78 9.30
CA THR A 77 -1.07 -9.16 9.55
C THR A 77 -1.54 -9.80 10.85
N ASP A 78 -2.01 -9.02 11.83
CA ASP A 78 -2.36 -9.50 13.17
C ASP A 78 -3.45 -10.58 13.14
N ALA A 79 -4.27 -10.62 12.10
CA ALA A 79 -5.34 -11.60 11.92
C ALA A 79 -4.94 -12.82 11.07
N VAL A 80 -3.72 -12.91 10.54
CA VAL A 80 -3.31 -13.98 9.60
C VAL A 80 -3.61 -15.36 10.14
N ASP A 81 -3.18 -15.67 11.37
CA ASP A 81 -3.35 -16.99 11.96
C ASP A 81 -4.84 -17.28 12.24
N ALA A 82 -5.54 -16.34 12.89
CA ALA A 82 -6.95 -16.50 13.22
C ALA A 82 -7.84 -16.63 11.97
N PHE A 83 -7.52 -15.90 10.90
CA PHE A 83 -8.28 -15.92 9.66
C PHE A 83 -7.99 -17.16 8.81
N ALA A 84 -6.74 -17.63 8.79
CA ALA A 84 -6.37 -18.91 8.18
C ALA A 84 -7.09 -20.08 8.87
N ASP A 85 -7.14 -20.10 10.20
CA ASP A 85 -7.87 -21.12 10.97
C ASP A 85 -9.38 -21.06 10.72
N LEU A 86 -9.95 -19.86 10.61
CA LEU A 86 -11.37 -19.65 10.38
C LEU A 86 -11.82 -20.13 8.99
N THR A 87 -11.01 -19.88 7.97
CA THR A 87 -11.39 -20.08 6.57
C THR A 87 -10.83 -21.37 5.96
N GLY A 88 -9.71 -21.86 6.49
CA GLY A 88 -8.90 -22.92 5.88
C GLY A 88 -8.18 -22.49 4.60
N ALA A 89 -8.25 -21.22 4.22
CA ALA A 89 -7.65 -20.70 3.00
C ALA A 89 -6.12 -20.55 3.15
N PRO A 90 -5.34 -20.83 2.09
CA PRO A 90 -3.93 -20.50 2.09
C PRO A 90 -3.71 -18.99 2.20
N VAL A 91 -2.63 -18.60 2.90
CA VAL A 91 -2.17 -17.21 3.00
C VAL A 91 -0.85 -17.09 2.26
N ARG A 92 -0.73 -16.07 1.41
CA ARG A 92 0.49 -15.78 0.65
C ARG A 92 0.92 -14.33 0.82
N ALA A 93 2.22 -14.11 0.90
CA ALA A 93 2.87 -12.82 1.04
C ALA A 93 4.24 -12.88 0.34
N ILE A 94 4.92 -11.74 0.17
CA ILE A 94 6.33 -11.75 -0.23
C ILE A 94 7.20 -12.37 0.87
N ASP A 95 7.04 -11.95 2.12
CA ASP A 95 7.78 -12.51 3.24
C ASP A 95 7.19 -13.89 3.65
N PRO A 96 7.98 -14.98 3.60
CA PRO A 96 7.52 -16.32 3.97
C PRO A 96 6.96 -16.42 5.40
N VAL A 97 7.34 -15.51 6.31
CA VAL A 97 6.84 -15.51 7.70
C VAL A 97 5.33 -15.34 7.79
N TRP A 98 4.71 -14.69 6.79
CA TRP A 98 3.26 -14.46 6.73
C TRP A 98 2.52 -15.50 5.88
N CYS A 99 3.23 -16.48 5.32
CA CYS A 99 2.61 -17.52 4.50
C CYS A 99 2.04 -18.64 5.36
N ARG A 100 0.88 -19.18 4.97
CA ARG A 100 0.22 -20.33 5.62
C ARG A 100 -0.30 -21.26 4.55
N GLY A 101 0.15 -22.52 4.56
CA GLY A 101 -0.33 -23.53 3.62
C GLY A 101 -0.03 -23.26 2.14
N ALA A 102 0.87 -22.32 1.82
CA ALA A 102 1.29 -21.97 0.46
C ALA A 102 2.69 -21.34 0.44
N GLU A 103 3.31 -21.32 -0.74
CA GLU A 103 4.63 -20.72 -0.97
C GLU A 103 4.55 -19.17 -1.04
N PRO A 104 5.66 -18.46 -0.73
CA PRO A 104 5.72 -17.02 -0.87
C PRO A 104 5.47 -16.55 -2.32
N LEU A 105 5.11 -15.28 -2.46
CA LEU A 105 4.91 -14.61 -3.75
C LEU A 105 6.25 -14.07 -4.25
N ALA A 106 6.40 -14.03 -5.58
CA ALA A 106 7.52 -13.36 -6.24
C ALA A 106 7.05 -12.15 -7.05
N ASP A 107 7.93 -11.18 -7.26
CA ASP A 107 7.66 -10.05 -8.15
C ASP A 107 7.34 -10.54 -9.57
N GLY A 108 6.29 -9.97 -10.18
CA GLY A 108 5.79 -10.34 -11.50
C GLY A 108 4.99 -11.66 -11.54
N GLU A 109 4.83 -12.35 -10.41
CA GLU A 109 3.97 -13.53 -10.35
C GLU A 109 2.51 -13.13 -10.64
N VAL A 110 1.81 -13.95 -11.43
CA VAL A 110 0.37 -13.77 -11.67
C VAL A 110 -0.40 -14.89 -11.00
N VAL A 111 -1.24 -14.53 -10.04
CA VAL A 111 -2.12 -15.44 -9.33
C VAL A 111 -3.52 -15.37 -9.93
N ALA A 112 -4.03 -16.49 -10.42
CA ALA A 112 -5.42 -16.60 -10.87
C ALA A 112 -6.30 -17.07 -9.70
N ALA A 113 -7.13 -16.18 -9.15
CA ALA A 113 -7.99 -16.44 -8.01
C ALA A 113 -9.13 -15.41 -7.94
N GLY A 114 -10.24 -15.79 -7.32
CA GLY A 114 -11.43 -14.97 -7.09
C GLY A 114 -12.08 -14.50 -8.38
N GLY A 115 -11.93 -15.22 -9.49
CA GLY A 115 -12.38 -14.78 -10.81
C GLY A 115 -11.53 -13.66 -11.44
N PHE A 116 -10.31 -13.43 -10.94
CA PHE A 116 -9.39 -12.40 -11.42
C PHE A 116 -8.00 -12.95 -11.72
N ARG A 117 -7.18 -12.11 -12.36
CA ARG A 117 -5.72 -12.25 -12.42
C ARG A 117 -5.09 -11.16 -11.55
N LEU A 118 -4.25 -11.57 -10.61
CA LEU A 118 -3.57 -10.69 -9.66
C LEU A 118 -2.07 -10.73 -9.95
N GLU A 119 -1.56 -9.68 -10.58
CA GLU A 119 -0.12 -9.54 -10.82
C GLU A 119 0.53 -8.91 -9.58
N VAL A 120 1.51 -9.60 -9.02
CA VAL A 120 2.31 -9.16 -7.88
C VAL A 120 3.31 -8.13 -8.34
N LEU A 121 3.28 -6.95 -7.73
CA LEU A 121 4.25 -5.88 -7.93
C LEU A 121 5.00 -5.71 -6.61
N ALA A 122 6.23 -6.23 -6.52
CA ALA A 122 7.08 -5.88 -5.39
C ALA A 122 7.35 -4.36 -5.42
N THR A 123 6.99 -3.70 -4.33
CA THR A 123 7.08 -2.25 -4.16
C THR A 123 7.73 -1.92 -2.82
N PRO A 124 8.97 -2.40 -2.57
CA PRO A 124 9.67 -2.12 -1.34
C PRO A 124 9.85 -0.62 -1.16
N GLY A 125 9.79 -0.15 0.08
CA GLY A 125 10.03 1.26 0.38
C GLY A 125 9.29 1.75 1.61
N HIS A 126 7.98 1.49 1.71
CA HIS A 126 7.25 1.67 2.97
C HIS A 126 7.75 0.63 3.99
N THR A 127 7.75 -0.63 3.56
CA THR A 127 8.52 -1.72 4.16
C THR A 127 9.31 -2.46 3.09
N SER A 128 10.33 -3.23 3.50
CA SER A 128 11.11 -4.07 2.59
C SER A 128 10.31 -5.20 1.92
N ASP A 129 9.22 -5.65 2.53
CA ASP A 129 8.33 -6.70 2.03
C ASP A 129 7.05 -6.16 1.36
N SER A 130 6.94 -4.83 1.20
CA SER A 130 5.76 -4.20 0.60
C SER A 130 5.51 -4.67 -0.83
N MET A 131 4.25 -4.98 -1.13
CA MET A 131 3.76 -5.25 -2.47
C MET A 131 2.46 -4.51 -2.79
N CYS A 132 2.31 -4.19 -4.07
CA CYS A 132 1.04 -3.83 -4.69
C CYS A 132 0.52 -5.01 -5.53
N LEU A 133 -0.78 -5.06 -5.79
CA LEU A 133 -1.42 -6.07 -6.63
C LEU A 133 -2.17 -5.39 -7.78
N ALA A 134 -1.75 -5.62 -9.01
CA ALA A 134 -2.50 -5.18 -10.17
C ALA A 134 -3.64 -6.19 -10.46
N LEU A 135 -4.87 -5.73 -10.24
CA LEU A 135 -6.09 -6.47 -10.50
C LEU A 135 -6.44 -6.39 -11.98
N ARG A 136 -6.43 -7.52 -12.67
CA ARG A 136 -6.70 -7.63 -14.10
C ARG A 136 -7.92 -8.51 -14.36
N SER A 137 -8.58 -8.24 -15.49
CA SER A 137 -9.64 -9.10 -16.00
C SER A 137 -9.10 -10.51 -16.26
N PRO A 138 -9.89 -11.57 -16.00
CA PRO A 138 -9.50 -12.93 -16.39
C PRO A 138 -9.44 -13.12 -17.91
N ASP A 139 -10.23 -12.34 -18.67
CA ASP A 139 -10.50 -12.53 -20.10
C ASP A 139 -9.51 -11.83 -21.02
N ASP A 140 -8.84 -10.79 -20.55
CA ASP A 140 -7.88 -10.01 -21.33
C ASP A 140 -6.65 -9.69 -20.47
N ALA A 141 -5.58 -10.45 -20.71
CA ALA A 141 -4.31 -10.28 -20.00
C ALA A 141 -3.52 -9.05 -20.47
N ASP A 142 -3.77 -8.57 -21.70
CA ASP A 142 -3.07 -7.44 -22.30
C ASP A 142 -3.74 -6.10 -21.98
N ALA A 143 -5.00 -6.13 -21.53
CA ALA A 143 -5.71 -4.96 -21.03
C ALA A 143 -5.02 -4.34 -19.80
N ALA A 144 -5.19 -3.03 -19.64
CA ALA A 144 -4.77 -2.31 -18.45
C ALA A 144 -5.43 -2.89 -17.18
N PRO A 145 -4.77 -2.83 -16.01
CA PRO A 145 -5.39 -3.23 -14.75
C PRO A 145 -6.68 -2.46 -14.49
N LEU A 146 -7.69 -3.16 -13.97
CA LEU A 146 -8.95 -2.57 -13.49
C LEU A 146 -8.68 -1.66 -12.28
N ALA A 147 -7.77 -2.11 -11.41
CA ALA A 147 -7.34 -1.41 -10.22
C ALA A 147 -5.95 -1.87 -9.79
N VAL A 148 -5.33 -1.12 -8.88
CA VAL A 148 -4.16 -1.55 -8.13
C VAL A 148 -4.46 -1.45 -6.64
N LEU A 149 -4.33 -2.58 -5.94
CA LEU A 149 -4.32 -2.61 -4.49
C LEU A 149 -2.93 -2.20 -4.03
N THR A 150 -2.84 -1.13 -3.25
CA THR A 150 -1.56 -0.44 -3.00
C THR A 150 -1.00 -0.65 -1.59
N GLY A 151 -1.75 -1.33 -0.71
CA GLY A 151 -1.41 -1.42 0.71
C GLY A 151 -1.05 -0.03 1.24
N ASP A 152 0.12 0.07 1.85
CA ASP A 152 0.64 1.33 2.39
C ASP A 152 1.67 2.02 1.48
N THR A 153 1.82 1.58 0.23
CA THR A 153 2.64 2.28 -0.76
C THR A 153 2.00 3.61 -1.16
N VAL A 154 0.68 3.61 -1.39
CA VAL A 154 -0.12 4.81 -1.68
C VAL A 154 -1.38 4.76 -0.82
N LEU A 155 -1.63 5.82 -0.04
CA LEU A 155 -2.80 5.95 0.82
C LEU A 155 -3.91 6.74 0.13
N GLY A 156 -5.15 6.48 0.53
CA GLY A 156 -6.34 7.21 0.08
C GLY A 156 -6.41 8.66 0.55
N ARG A 157 -5.61 9.02 1.54
CA ARG A 157 -5.50 10.39 2.06
C ARG A 157 -4.12 10.61 2.66
N GLY A 158 -3.56 11.80 2.44
CA GLY A 158 -2.23 12.12 2.93
C GLY A 158 -1.16 11.30 2.19
N THR A 159 -0.04 11.04 2.87
CA THR A 159 1.07 10.25 2.33
C THR A 159 1.52 9.22 3.33
N THR A 160 2.06 8.10 2.86
CA THR A 160 2.64 7.07 3.72
C THR A 160 3.93 7.54 4.42
N ILE A 161 4.34 6.80 5.44
CA ILE A 161 5.62 6.97 6.14
C ILE A 161 6.67 6.06 5.50
N ILE A 162 7.92 6.51 5.47
CA ILE A 162 9.07 5.74 4.99
C ILE A 162 10.06 5.69 6.15
N ALA A 163 9.96 4.67 7.01
CA ALA A 163 10.66 4.66 8.29
C ALA A 163 11.92 3.77 8.26
N HIS A 164 13.11 4.39 8.30
CA HIS A 164 14.37 3.67 8.49
C HIS A 164 14.37 2.83 9.79
N PRO A 165 15.02 1.65 9.85
CA PRO A 165 15.91 1.06 8.84
C PRO A 165 15.22 0.29 7.73
N ASP A 166 13.98 -0.08 7.93
CA ASP A 166 13.33 -0.98 6.99
C ASP A 166 12.71 -0.24 5.79
N GLY A 167 12.03 0.88 6.05
CA GLY A 167 11.56 1.76 5.00
C GLY A 167 12.73 2.53 4.38
N ALA A 168 12.77 2.56 3.05
CA ALA A 168 13.87 3.14 2.27
C ALA A 168 13.33 4.01 1.13
N LEU A 169 13.85 5.23 1.01
CA LEU A 169 13.30 6.21 0.06
C LEU A 169 13.64 5.89 -1.41
N GLY A 170 14.84 5.37 -1.70
CA GLY A 170 15.23 4.99 -3.07
C GLY A 170 14.27 3.95 -3.66
N PRO A 171 14.14 2.76 -3.04
CA PRO A 171 13.19 1.74 -3.46
C PRO A 171 11.74 2.25 -3.53
N TYR A 172 11.33 3.10 -2.58
CA TYR A 172 10.00 3.70 -2.59
C TYR A 172 9.75 4.59 -3.83
N LEU A 173 10.73 5.40 -4.24
CA LEU A 173 10.61 6.23 -5.45
C LEU A 173 10.54 5.37 -6.71
N GLU A 174 11.34 4.30 -6.80
CA GLU A 174 11.28 3.33 -7.90
C GLU A 174 9.92 2.63 -7.97
N ALA A 175 9.33 2.28 -6.82
CA ALA A 175 7.99 1.73 -6.74
C ALA A 175 6.93 2.72 -7.27
N LEU A 176 7.00 4.00 -6.89
CA LEU A 176 6.08 5.02 -7.41
C LEU A 176 6.24 5.23 -8.92
N ASP A 177 7.46 5.24 -9.44
CA ASP A 177 7.71 5.37 -10.88
C ASP A 177 7.14 4.17 -11.67
N ARG A 178 7.24 2.95 -11.11
CA ARG A 178 6.62 1.75 -11.69
C ARG A 178 5.09 1.88 -11.74
N LEU A 179 4.47 2.31 -10.64
CA LEU A 179 3.02 2.51 -10.57
C LEU A 179 2.54 3.64 -11.49
N LEU A 180 3.29 4.75 -11.56
CA LEU A 180 3.03 5.84 -12.48
C LEU A 180 3.07 5.37 -13.94
N THR A 181 4.07 4.55 -14.29
CA THR A 181 4.20 3.96 -15.63
C THR A 181 2.96 3.14 -16.01
N ILE A 182 2.48 2.28 -15.10
CA ILE A 182 1.25 1.50 -15.29
C ILE A 182 0.05 2.42 -15.55
N GLY A 183 -0.10 3.48 -14.73
CA GLY A 183 -1.16 4.46 -14.89
C GLY A 183 -1.10 5.21 -16.22
N ILE A 184 0.09 5.65 -16.64
CA ILE A 184 0.31 6.34 -17.92
C ILE A 184 -0.04 5.43 -19.10
N SER A 185 0.39 4.16 -19.06
CA SER A 185 0.07 3.18 -20.10
C SER A 185 -1.44 2.95 -20.21
N ALA A 186 -2.16 2.87 -19.10
CA ALA A 186 -3.62 2.77 -19.10
C ALA A 186 -4.28 4.02 -19.69
N ALA A 187 -3.80 5.22 -19.33
CA ALA A 187 -4.29 6.49 -19.85
C ALA A 187 -4.07 6.63 -21.36
N ALA A 188 -2.95 6.13 -21.88
CA ALA A 188 -2.66 6.12 -23.32
C ALA A 188 -3.68 5.28 -24.12
N SER A 189 -4.25 4.24 -23.51
CA SER A 189 -5.33 3.42 -24.07
C SER A 189 -6.73 3.94 -23.74
N GLY A 190 -6.85 5.14 -23.17
CA GLY A 190 -8.12 5.79 -22.83
C GLY A 190 -8.76 5.33 -21.52
N GLY A 191 -8.06 4.50 -20.74
CA GLY A 191 -8.50 4.01 -19.44
C GLY A 191 -7.98 4.82 -18.25
N ARG A 192 -8.44 4.48 -17.05
CA ARG A 192 -7.86 4.92 -15.78
C ARG A 192 -7.78 3.70 -14.86
N VAL A 193 -6.78 3.68 -13.99
CA VAL A 193 -6.59 2.60 -13.03
C VAL A 193 -6.99 3.12 -11.65
N THR A 194 -7.97 2.47 -11.03
CA THR A 194 -8.42 2.81 -9.67
C THR A 194 -7.37 2.41 -8.65
N VAL A 195 -7.13 3.24 -7.64
CA VAL A 195 -6.25 2.94 -6.50
C VAL A 195 -7.08 2.43 -5.34
N LEU A 196 -6.73 1.27 -4.82
CA LEU A 196 -7.38 0.60 -3.68
C LEU A 196 -6.37 0.55 -2.52
N PRO A 197 -6.33 1.58 -1.66
CA PRO A 197 -5.30 1.71 -0.63
C PRO A 197 -5.57 0.85 0.60
N GLY A 198 -4.53 0.61 1.41
CA GLY A 198 -4.64 0.03 2.75
C GLY A 198 -5.39 0.94 3.73
N HIS A 199 -5.33 2.26 3.53
CA HIS A 199 -6.07 3.23 4.35
C HIS A 199 -6.71 4.34 3.54
N GLY A 200 -7.85 4.84 4.01
CA GLY A 200 -8.58 5.94 3.39
C GLY A 200 -9.46 5.52 2.19
N PRO A 201 -10.00 6.48 1.42
CA PRO A 201 -10.87 6.18 0.29
C PRO A 201 -10.12 5.65 -0.93
N ALA A 202 -10.81 4.90 -1.80
CA ALA A 202 -10.30 4.60 -3.14
C ALA A 202 -10.06 5.89 -3.94
N LEU A 203 -9.07 5.89 -4.83
CA LEU A 203 -8.72 7.04 -5.66
C LEU A 203 -8.89 6.71 -7.15
N PRO A 204 -9.30 7.69 -7.98
CA PRO A 204 -9.79 7.41 -9.33
C PRO A 204 -8.69 7.24 -10.40
N ASP A 205 -7.44 7.60 -10.11
CA ASP A 205 -6.41 7.74 -11.15
C ASP A 205 -5.01 7.48 -10.59
N LEU A 206 -4.51 6.26 -10.79
CA LEU A 206 -3.18 5.85 -10.34
C LEU A 206 -2.07 6.78 -10.84
N ALA A 207 -2.11 7.23 -12.10
CA ALA A 207 -1.08 8.08 -12.67
C ALA A 207 -1.05 9.44 -11.97
N ALA A 208 -2.19 10.11 -11.87
CA ALA A 208 -2.28 11.42 -11.24
C ALA A 208 -1.89 11.38 -9.76
N ILE A 209 -2.24 10.30 -9.05
CA ILE A 209 -1.90 10.14 -7.64
C ILE A 209 -0.40 9.86 -7.45
N CYS A 210 0.20 8.99 -8.25
CA CYS A 210 1.64 8.70 -8.16
C CYS A 210 2.49 9.92 -8.52
N ASP A 211 2.09 10.69 -9.54
CA ASP A 211 2.75 11.96 -9.91
C ASP A 211 2.71 12.97 -8.75
N ALA A 212 1.55 13.13 -8.11
CA ALA A 212 1.42 14.00 -6.93
C ALA A 212 2.27 13.51 -5.74
N TYR A 213 2.37 12.20 -5.54
CA TYR A 213 3.22 11.60 -4.52
C TYR A 213 4.70 11.88 -4.79
N LEU A 214 5.18 11.67 -6.03
CA LEU A 214 6.54 11.96 -6.45
C LEU A 214 6.89 13.43 -6.26
N ALA A 215 6.01 14.35 -6.70
CA ALA A 215 6.17 15.78 -6.51
C ALA A 215 6.29 16.15 -5.02
N HIS A 216 5.44 15.57 -4.16
CA HIS A 216 5.52 15.79 -2.72
C HIS A 216 6.84 15.29 -2.11
N ARG A 217 7.33 14.13 -2.54
CA ARG A 217 8.63 13.60 -2.06
C ARG A 217 9.80 14.46 -2.51
N ALA A 218 9.76 14.97 -3.75
CA ALA A 218 10.77 15.90 -4.25
C ALA A 218 10.79 17.20 -3.42
N GLU A 219 9.64 17.80 -3.14
CA GLU A 219 9.53 19.00 -2.30
C GLU A 219 10.11 18.74 -0.90
N ARG A 220 9.78 17.60 -0.29
CA ARG A 220 10.30 17.26 1.04
C ARG A 220 11.81 17.06 1.04
N LEU A 221 12.36 16.42 0.00
CA LEU A 221 13.80 16.28 -0.17
C LEU A 221 14.51 17.63 -0.32
N ASP A 222 13.91 18.58 -1.03
CA ASP A 222 14.45 19.93 -1.16
C ASP A 222 14.46 20.68 0.18
N GLN A 223 13.44 20.49 1.02
CA GLN A 223 13.42 21.02 2.39
C GLN A 223 14.55 20.43 3.24
N VAL A 224 14.82 19.13 3.13
CA VAL A 224 15.95 18.47 3.82
C VAL A 224 17.29 19.01 3.31
N ARG A 225 17.47 19.16 2.00
CA ARG A 225 18.68 19.77 1.41
C ARG A 225 18.89 21.20 1.91
N ALA A 226 17.83 22.00 1.98
CA ALA A 226 17.89 23.35 2.51
C ALA A 226 18.26 23.37 4.00
N ALA A 227 17.73 22.43 4.79
CA ALA A 227 18.10 22.27 6.19
C ALA A 227 19.60 21.90 6.34
N LEU A 228 20.11 20.96 5.54
CA LEU A 228 21.53 20.60 5.51
C LEU A 228 22.42 21.77 5.09
N ALA A 229 22.03 22.56 4.09
CA ALA A 229 22.79 23.74 3.67
C ALA A 229 22.93 24.79 4.80
N ARG A 230 21.96 24.85 5.71
CA ARG A 230 21.96 25.75 6.88
C ARG A 230 22.70 25.18 8.09
N LEU A 231 22.55 23.88 8.34
CA LEU A 231 23.05 23.20 9.55
C LEU A 231 24.43 22.55 9.35
N GLY A 232 24.84 22.32 8.11
CA GLY A 232 26.01 21.54 7.70
C GLY A 232 25.68 20.08 7.37
N ASP A 233 26.50 19.45 6.53
CA ASP A 233 26.28 18.08 6.02
C ASP A 233 26.27 17.00 7.13
N ALA A 234 26.93 17.31 8.26
CA ALA A 234 27.01 16.46 9.45
C ALA A 234 25.87 16.70 10.45
N ALA A 235 24.83 17.47 10.08
CA ALA A 235 23.67 17.70 10.94
C ALA A 235 23.02 16.38 11.38
N THR A 236 22.54 16.35 12.63
CA THR A 236 21.88 15.19 13.19
C THR A 236 20.45 15.07 12.68
N VAL A 237 19.86 13.88 12.79
CA VAL A 237 18.46 13.60 12.40
C VAL A 237 17.51 14.54 13.15
N GLU A 238 17.76 14.76 14.45
CA GLU A 238 16.95 15.62 15.31
C GLU A 238 16.99 17.08 14.83
N ALA A 239 18.17 17.61 14.53
CA ALA A 239 18.33 18.99 14.06
C ALA A 239 17.67 19.24 12.71
N VAL A 240 17.75 18.27 11.79
CA VAL A 240 17.06 18.32 10.50
C VAL A 240 15.54 18.22 10.73
N THR A 241 15.09 17.33 11.61
CA THR A 241 13.67 17.17 11.95
C THR A 241 13.08 18.46 12.53
N ASP A 242 13.76 19.10 13.48
CA ASP A 242 13.33 20.38 14.07
C ASP A 242 13.22 21.51 13.03
N THR A 243 14.00 21.42 11.95
CA THR A 243 13.95 22.41 10.85
C THR A 243 12.83 22.13 9.87
N VAL A 244 12.65 20.86 9.49
CA VAL A 244 11.74 20.44 8.41
C VAL A 244 10.31 20.21 8.93
N TYR A 245 10.18 19.89 10.21
CA TYR A 245 8.95 19.53 10.90
C TYR A 245 8.78 20.36 12.19
N ALA A 246 8.94 21.70 12.10
CA ALA A 246 8.97 22.60 13.26
C ALA A 246 7.73 22.53 14.18
N ASP A 247 6.55 22.26 13.62
CA ASP A 247 5.28 22.23 14.36
C ASP A 247 4.68 20.82 14.50
N ILE A 248 5.53 19.79 14.50
CA ILE A 248 5.06 18.40 14.57
C ILE A 248 4.53 18.03 15.96
N ASP A 249 3.44 17.28 15.99
CA ASP A 249 2.92 16.70 17.23
C ASP A 249 3.97 15.76 17.85
N PRO A 250 4.33 15.92 19.14
CA PRO A 250 5.26 15.03 19.83
C PRO A 250 4.92 13.55 19.70
N ALA A 251 3.64 13.19 19.58
CA ALA A 251 3.18 11.81 19.44
C ALA A 251 3.66 11.13 18.15
N VAL A 252 3.95 11.89 17.09
CA VAL A 252 4.42 11.34 15.79
C VAL A 252 5.86 11.73 15.46
N ARG A 253 6.56 12.37 16.40
CA ARG A 253 7.95 12.82 16.20
C ARG A 253 8.90 11.67 15.85
N GLY A 254 8.78 10.53 16.51
CA GLY A 254 9.62 9.37 16.22
C GLY A 254 9.50 8.87 14.77
N ALA A 255 8.28 8.90 14.21
CA ALA A 255 8.05 8.52 12.82
C ALA A 255 8.61 9.55 11.82
N ALA A 256 8.57 10.84 12.18
CA ALA A 256 9.22 11.88 11.39
C ALA A 256 10.74 11.78 11.43
N GLU A 257 11.35 11.54 12.59
CA GLU A 257 12.80 11.32 12.71
C GLU A 257 13.24 10.08 11.91
N ALA A 258 12.45 9.00 11.91
CA ALA A 258 12.70 7.83 11.06
C ALA A 258 12.61 8.16 9.57
N SER A 259 11.66 9.03 9.18
CA SER A 259 11.51 9.50 7.79
C SER A 259 12.66 10.40 7.35
N VAL A 260 13.09 11.32 8.23
CA VAL A 260 14.27 12.17 7.99
C VAL A 260 15.51 11.32 7.83
N ARG A 261 15.68 10.28 8.65
CA ARG A 261 16.80 9.35 8.52
C ARG A 261 16.84 8.67 7.15
N ALA A 262 15.71 8.12 6.69
CA ALA A 262 15.62 7.53 5.35
C ALA A 262 15.96 8.53 4.22
N GLN A 263 15.57 9.80 4.37
CA GLN A 263 15.91 10.87 3.42
C GLN A 263 17.40 11.23 3.44
N LEU A 264 18.00 11.29 4.63
CA LEU A 264 19.43 11.57 4.77
C LEU A 264 20.28 10.43 4.19
N ASP A 265 19.90 9.18 4.43
CA ASP A 265 20.59 8.02 3.86
C ASP A 265 20.53 8.05 2.33
N TYR A 266 19.34 8.29 1.77
CA TYR A 266 19.16 8.48 0.32
C TYR A 266 20.03 9.62 -0.26
N LEU A 267 20.05 10.79 0.39
CA LEU A 267 20.85 11.93 -0.08
C LEU A 267 22.36 11.69 0.01
N ARG A 268 22.81 10.84 0.94
CA ARG A 268 24.22 10.48 1.13
C ARG A 268 24.65 9.34 0.21
N GLY A 269 23.72 8.73 -0.53
CA GLY A 269 23.99 7.57 -1.39
C GLY A 269 24.33 6.31 -0.61
N ALA A 270 23.78 6.18 0.60
CA ALA A 270 23.91 5.00 1.45
C ALA A 270 22.93 3.89 1.06
#